data_AF-A0A372QN45-F1
#
_entry.id   AF-A0A372QN45-F1
#
_cell.length_a   1.000
_cell.length_b   1.000
_cell.length_c   1.000
_cell.angle_alpha   90.00
_cell.angle_beta   90.00
_cell.angle_gamma   90.00
#
_symmetry.space_group_name_H-M   'P 1'
#
loop_
_entity.id
_entity.type
_entity.pdbx_description
1 polymer ?
#
loop_
_entity_poly.entity_id
_entity_poly.type
_entity_poly.pdbx_seq_one_letter_code
_entity_poly.pdbx_strand_id
1 'polypeptide(L)' 'MSGLADWQVAKPYEAPIPQILFPILAFILLLLGFITTSTFSVIKAKTSLIQEISSAIPASLLLGFGTLFLFMAVGIYV' A
#
# COMPACT_ATOMS: atom_id res chain seq x y z
N MET A 1 -36.87 1.21 -19.61
CA MET A 1 -35.43 1.34 -19.88
C MET A 1 -34.83 -0.02 -19.59
N SER A 2 -34.45 -0.77 -20.62
CA SER A 2 -33.97 -2.14 -20.48
C SER A 2 -32.49 -2.11 -20.09
N GLY A 3 -32.13 -2.56 -18.88
CA GLY A 3 -30.73 -2.56 -18.42
C GLY A 3 -29.74 -3.32 -19.32
N LEU A 4 -30.24 -4.15 -20.24
CA LEU A 4 -29.45 -4.78 -21.30
C LEU A 4 -28.90 -3.79 -22.33
N ALA A 5 -29.68 -2.76 -22.68
CA ALA A 5 -29.25 -1.72 -23.61
C ALA A 5 -28.15 -0.86 -22.98
N ASP A 6 -28.27 -0.54 -21.69
CA ASP A 6 -27.28 0.24 -20.96
C ASP A 6 -25.97 -0.55 -20.75
N TRP A 7 -26.07 -1.87 -20.53
CA TRP A 7 -24.91 -2.76 -20.43
C TRP A 7 -24.09 -2.85 -21.72
N GLN A 8 -24.76 -2.88 -22.88
CA GLN A 8 -24.09 -3.00 -24.18
C GLN A 8 -23.30 -1.75 -24.58
N VAL A 9 -23.63 -0.58 -24.00
CA VAL A 9 -22.96 0.69 -24.28
C VAL A 9 -21.94 1.05 -23.18
N ALA A 10 -21.93 0.32 -22.06
CA ALA A 10 -21.02 0.56 -20.97
C ALA A 10 -19.57 0.20 -21.34
N LYS A 11 -18.61 1.01 -20.84
CA LYS A 11 -17.18 0.73 -21.00
C LYS A 11 -16.76 -0.37 -20.01
N PRO A 12 -15.95 -1.35 -20.43
CA PRO A 12 -15.36 -2.33 -19.52
C PRO A 12 -14.55 -1.64 -18.42
N TYR A 13 -14.59 -2.22 -17.22
CA TYR A 13 -13.72 -1.78 -16.13
C TYR A 13 -12.27 -2.18 -16.43
N GLU A 14 -11.39 -1.20 -16.46
CA GLU A 14 -9.95 -1.42 -16.51
C GLU A 14 -9.37 -1.19 -15.11
N ALA A 15 -8.59 -2.16 -14.63
CA ALA A 15 -7.94 -2.04 -13.34
C ALA A 15 -6.94 -0.86 -13.39
N PRO A 16 -6.95 0.03 -12.38
CA PRO A 16 -6.05 1.19 -12.37
C PRO A 16 -4.57 0.81 -12.23
N ILE A 17 -4.28 -0.38 -11.70
CA ILE A 17 -2.93 -0.91 -11.55
C ILE A 17 -2.89 -2.32 -12.15
N PRO A 18 -1.99 -2.59 -13.12
CA PRO A 18 -1.77 -3.92 -13.66
C PRO A 18 -1.33 -4.92 -12.59
N GLN A 19 -1.93 -6.11 -12.58
CA GLN A 19 -1.65 -7.15 -11.57
C GLN A 19 -0.19 -7.60 -11.53
N ILE A 20 0.51 -7.52 -12.67
CA ILE A 20 1.95 -7.84 -12.78
C ILE A 20 2.83 -6.96 -11.86
N LEU A 21 2.34 -5.77 -11.48
CA LEU A 21 3.09 -4.82 -10.64
C LEU A 21 2.89 -5.06 -9.15
N PHE A 22 1.86 -5.81 -8.73
CA PHE A 22 1.56 -6.03 -7.31
C PHE A 22 2.75 -6.60 -6.51
N PRO A 23 3.45 -7.66 -6.94
CA PRO A 23 4.60 -8.17 -6.18
C PRO A 23 5.77 -7.18 -6.12
N ILE A 24 6.00 -6.41 -7.18
CA ILE A 24 7.07 -5.41 -7.25
C ILE A 24 6.76 -4.26 -6.28
N LEU A 25 5.52 -3.76 -6.30
CA LEU A 25 5.06 -2.71 -5.40
C LEU A 25 5.09 -3.16 -3.93
N ALA A 26 4.62 -4.39 -3.64
CA ALA A 26 4.70 -4.97 -2.32
C ALA A 26 6.14 -5.01 -1.80
N PHE A 27 7.07 -5.52 -2.62
CA PHE A 27 8.48 -5.63 -2.24
C PHE A 27 9.10 -4.27 -1.94
N ILE A 28 8.93 -3.28 -2.81
CA ILE A 28 9.52 -1.94 -2.63
C ILE A 28 8.95 -1.24 -1.40
N LEU A 29 7.62 -1.25 -1.24
CA LEU A 29 6.95 -0.58 -0.13
C LEU A 29 7.29 -1.22 1.22
N LEU A 30 7.32 -2.56 1.28
CA LEU A 30 7.72 -3.27 2.49
C LEU A 30 9.19 -3.04 2.82
N LEU A 31 10.08 -3.10 1.84
CA LEU A 31 11.51 -2.86 2.05
C LEU A 31 11.76 -1.46 2.63
N LEU A 32 11.17 -0.42 2.02
CA LEU A 32 11.26 0.95 2.52
C LEU A 32 10.57 1.11 3.88
N GLY A 33 9.43 0.45 4.07
CA GLY A 33 8.73 0.39 5.35
C GLY A 33 9.60 -0.17 6.46
N PHE A 34 10.25 -1.31 6.24
CA PHE A 34 11.17 -1.90 7.22
C PHE A 34 12.39 -1.04 7.49
N ILE A 35 12.98 -0.41 6.46
CA ILE A 35 14.11 0.51 6.65
C ILE A 35 13.68 1.70 7.52
N THR A 36 12.55 2.33 7.21
CA THR A 36 12.02 3.49 7.97
C THR A 36 11.54 3.14 9.37
N THR A 37 10.96 1.95 9.58
CA THR A 37 10.62 1.47 10.94
C THR A 37 11.87 1.14 11.74
N SER A 38 12.90 0.57 11.12
CA SER A 38 14.16 0.25 11.80
C SER A 38 14.87 1.49 12.32
N THR A 39 14.75 2.65 11.66
CA THR A 39 15.36 3.89 12.17
C THR A 39 14.68 4.35 13.46
N PHE A 40 13.36 4.18 13.60
CA PHE A 40 12.61 4.45 14.84
C PHE A 40 13.06 3.59 16.02
N SER A 41 13.28 2.29 15.80
CA SER A 41 13.73 1.36 16.86
C SER A 41 15.10 1.72 17.46
N VAL A 42 15.91 2.52 16.76
CA VAL A 42 17.24 2.96 17.20
C VAL A 42 17.21 4.37 17.83
N ILE A 43 16.05 5.04 17.83
CA ILE A 43 15.91 6.38 18.40
C ILE A 43 16.09 6.35 19.93
N LYS A 44 17.01 7.19 20.43
CA LYS A 44 17.36 7.32 21.85
C LYS A 44 16.19 7.92 22.64
N ALA A 45 16.08 7.54 23.92
CA ALA A 45 15.04 7.90 24.91
C ALA A 45 14.80 9.41 25.20
N LYS A 46 15.27 10.34 24.36
CA LYS A 46 15.10 11.81 24.52
C LYS A 46 14.58 12.50 23.25
N THR A 47 13.79 11.81 22.42
CA THR A 47 13.08 12.44 21.30
C THR A 47 11.77 13.07 21.73
N SER A 48 11.38 14.14 21.02
CA SER A 48 10.08 14.76 21.22
C SER A 48 8.98 13.93 20.54
N LEU A 49 7.78 13.91 21.13
CA LEU A 49 6.61 13.22 20.57
C LEU A 49 6.35 13.60 19.09
N ILE A 50 6.57 14.86 18.73
CA ILE A 50 6.38 15.38 17.37
C ILE A 50 7.33 14.70 16.38
N GLN A 51 8.57 14.45 16.79
CA GLN A 51 9.59 13.80 15.96
C GLN A 51 9.32 12.30 15.79
N GLU A 52 8.74 11.67 16.81
CA GLU A 52 8.31 10.28 16.74
C GLU A 52 7.12 10.12 15.79
N ILE A 53 6.12 10.99 15.89
CA ILE A 53 4.94 10.97 15.01
C ILE A 53 5.35 11.25 13.56
N SER A 54 6.24 12.23 13.32
CA SER A 54 6.66 12.59 11.97
C SER A 54 7.41 11.46 11.25
N SER A 55 8.09 10.59 11.99
CA SER A 55 8.75 9.40 11.44
C SER A 55 7.84 8.16 11.39
N ALA A 56 6.92 8.01 12.35
CA ALA A 56 5.99 6.89 12.42
C ALA A 56 4.91 6.92 11.33
N ILE A 57 4.40 8.10 10.97
CA ILE A 57 3.38 8.25 9.92
C ILE A 57 3.84 7.67 8.57
N PRO A 58 4.96 8.12 7.97
CA PRO A 58 5.39 7.59 6.68
C PRO A 58 5.74 6.09 6.75
N ALA A 59 6.33 5.62 7.86
CA ALA A 59 6.65 4.21 8.05
C ALA A 59 5.38 3.34 8.07
N SER A 60 4.36 3.76 8.82
CA SER A 60 3.08 3.04 8.90
C SER A 60 2.33 3.00 7.57
N LEU A 61 2.37 4.09 6.79
CA LEU A 61 1.79 4.11 5.45
C LEU A 61 2.51 3.15 4.51
N LEU A 62 3.85 3.17 4.49
CA LEU A 62 4.65 2.26 3.66
C LEU A 62 4.37 0.79 3.98
N LEU A 63 4.33 0.43 5.27
CA LEU A 63 4.02 -0.92 5.70
C LEU A 63 2.57 -1.32 5.43
N GLY A 64 1.61 -0.41 5.63
CA GLY A 64 0.19 -0.64 5.35
C GLY A 64 -0.07 -0.91 3.87
N PHE A 65 0.38 -0.01 3.00
CA PHE A 65 0.24 -0.20 1.55
C PHE A 65 1.06 -1.38 1.03
N GLY A 66 2.27 -1.60 1.56
CA GLY A 66 3.07 -2.78 1.22
C GLY A 66 2.36 -4.10 1.55
N THR A 67 1.70 -4.16 2.70
CA THR A 67 0.91 -5.34 3.12
C THR A 67 -0.32 -5.53 2.24
N LEU A 68 -1.01 -4.45 1.86
CA LEU A 68 -2.14 -4.49 0.92
C LEU A 68 -1.71 -5.09 -0.42
N PHE A 69 -0.64 -4.57 -1.02
CA PHE A 69 -0.12 -5.11 -2.28
C PHE A 69 0.39 -6.55 -2.14
N LEU A 70 0.92 -6.93 -0.99
CA LEU A 70 1.30 -8.32 -0.71
C LEU A 70 0.07 -9.24 -0.76
N PHE A 71 -1.04 -8.87 -0.14
CA PHE A 71 -2.28 -9.64 -0.17
C PHE A 71 -2.86 -9.78 -1.57
N MET A 72 -2.82 -8.70 -2.37
CA MET A 72 -3.21 -8.76 -3.78
C MET A 72 -2.26 -9.64 -4.61
N ALA A 73 -0.95 -9.64 -4.30
CA ALA A 73 0.05 -10.43 -5.01
C ALA A 73 -0.07 -11.94 -4.73
N VAL A 74 -0.46 -12.34 -3.52
CA VAL A 74 -0.70 -13.76 -3.18
C VAL A 74 -2.11 -14.25 -3.54
N GLY A 75 -2.95 -13.39 -4.12
CA GLY A 75 -4.27 -13.75 -4.62
C GLY A 75 -5.40 -13.75 -3.58
N ILE A 76 -5.22 -13.10 -2.42
CA ILE A 76 -6.30 -12.94 -1.42
C ILE A 76 -7.34 -11.92 -1.93
N TYR A 77 -6.93 -10.94 -2.74
CA TYR A 77 -7.77 -9.88 -3.34
C TYR A 77 -8.81 -9.28 -2.36
N VAL A 78 -8.40 -8.24 -1.64
CA VAL A 78 -9.26 -7.47 -0.70
C VAL A 78 -10.03 -6.38 -1.43
#